data_AF-A0A9D6QF50-F1
#
_entry.id   AF-A0A9D6QF50-F1
#
_cell.length_a   1.000
_cell.length_b   1.000
_cell.length_c   1.000
_cell.angle_alpha   90.00
_cell.angle_beta   90.00
_cell.angle_gamma   90.00
#
_symmetry.space_group_name_H-M   'P 1'
#
loop_
_entity.id
_entity.type
_entity.pdbx_description
1 polymer ?
#
loop_
_entity_poly.entity_id
_entity_poly.type
_entity_poly.pdbx_seq_one_letter_code
_entity_poly.pdbx_strand_id
1 'polypeptide(L)' 'SAKKPNKLTTVFAGVDKEAVAKAREYTLPYPPSSPSIALFKDGELVHFVERHHIEGRNAQMIGQHLLEVFDEFC' A
#
# COMPACT_ATOMS: atom_id res chain seq x y z
N SER A 1 4.72 -2.23 -15.67
CA SER A 1 6.09 -2.12 -15.19
C SER A 1 6.82 -3.45 -15.30
N ALA A 2 8.05 -3.43 -15.84
CA ALA A 2 9.01 -4.52 -15.70
C ALA A 2 9.62 -4.55 -14.28
N LYS A 3 9.56 -3.42 -13.55
CA LYS A 3 9.96 -3.27 -12.16
C LYS A 3 8.86 -3.70 -11.22
N LYS A 4 9.24 -4.32 -10.11
CA LYS A 4 8.32 -4.83 -9.09
C LYS A 4 8.98 -4.73 -7.72
N PRO A 5 8.20 -4.59 -6.64
CA PRO A 5 8.73 -4.69 -5.29
C PRO A 5 9.41 -6.05 -5.05
N ASN A 6 10.55 -6.05 -4.35
CA ASN A 6 11.27 -7.29 -4.03
C ASN A 6 10.50 -8.17 -3.04
N LYS A 7 9.62 -7.58 -2.23
CA LYS A 7 8.80 -8.26 -1.23
C LYS A 7 7.35 -7.83 -1.36
N LEU A 8 6.45 -8.80 -1.25
CA LEU A 8 5.01 -8.59 -1.19
C LEU A 8 4.49 -9.21 0.10
N THR A 9 3.87 -8.39 0.95
CA THR A 9 3.37 -8.78 2.26
C THR A 9 1.97 -8.22 2.48
N THR A 10 1.21 -8.80 3.40
CA THR A 10 -0.14 -8.34 3.73
C THR A 10 -0.44 -8.51 5.22
N VAL A 11 -1.37 -7.70 5.73
CA VAL A 11 -1.95 -7.83 7.06
C VAL A 11 -3.48 -7.73 6.92
N PHE A 12 -4.23 -8.54 7.67
CA PHE A 12 -5.67 -8.62 7.49
C PHE A 12 -6.42 -7.74 8.50
N ALA A 13 -6.83 -6.55 8.06
CA ALA A 13 -7.62 -5.62 8.87
C ALA A 13 -8.92 -6.27 9.38
N GLY A 14 -9.12 -6.25 10.70
CA GLY A 14 -10.29 -6.83 11.36
C GLY A 14 -10.06 -8.24 11.92
N VAL A 15 -9.04 -8.96 11.44
CA VAL A 15 -8.68 -10.31 11.91
C VAL A 15 -7.39 -10.25 12.73
N ASP A 16 -6.28 -9.84 12.09
CA ASP A 16 -4.94 -9.81 12.71
C ASP A 16 -4.66 -8.46 13.38
N LYS A 17 -5.40 -8.15 14.45
CA LYS A 17 -5.41 -6.81 15.08
C LYS A 17 -4.02 -6.29 15.43
N GLU A 18 -3.16 -7.11 16.03
CA GLU A 18 -1.81 -6.70 16.45
C GLU A 18 -0.89 -6.45 15.25
N ALA A 19 -0.92 -7.33 14.25
CA ALA A 19 -0.14 -7.17 13.02
C ALA A 19 -0.55 -5.90 12.26
N VAL A 20 -1.86 -5.63 12.19
CA VAL A 20 -2.41 -4.43 11.54
C VAL A 20 -2.05 -3.17 12.31
N ALA A 21 -2.14 -3.19 13.65
CA ALA A 21 -1.73 -2.06 14.48
C ALA A 21 -0.24 -1.74 14.27
N LYS A 22 0.61 -2.78 14.27
CA LYS A 22 2.05 -2.61 14.04
C LYS A 22 2.36 -2.09 12.64
N ALA A 23 1.69 -2.62 11.61
CA ALA A 23 1.85 -2.14 10.23
C ALA A 23 1.48 -0.66 10.09
N ARG A 24 0.43 -0.20 10.79
CA ARG A 24 -0.03 1.20 10.76
C ARG A 24 0.96 2.18 11.39
N GLU A 25 1.79 1.74 12.33
CA GLU A 25 2.88 2.58 12.86
C GLU A 25 3.89 2.96 11.78
N TYR A 26 4.13 2.08 10.81
CA TYR A 26 5.03 2.34 9.67
C TYR A 26 4.39 3.19 8.56
N THR A 27 3.08 3.47 8.63
CA THR A 27 2.35 4.23 7.62
C THR A 27 1.93 5.62 8.09
N LEU A 28 2.50 6.12 9.18
CA LEU A 28 2.26 7.49 9.63
C LEU A 28 2.83 8.51 8.63
N PRO A 29 2.20 9.69 8.46
CA PRO A 29 1.06 10.22 9.23
C PRO A 29 -0.32 9.85 8.66
N TYR A 30 -0.41 8.93 7.70
CA TYR A 30 -1.68 8.63 7.03
C TYR A 30 -2.71 8.02 7.99
N PRO A 31 -3.98 8.46 7.92
CA PRO A 31 -5.02 7.93 8.78
C PRO A 31 -5.28 6.44 8.47
N PRO A 32 -5.60 5.63 9.50
CA PRO A 32 -5.85 4.21 9.29
C PRO A 32 -7.10 3.99 8.42
N SER A 33 -6.93 3.33 7.29
CA SER A 33 -8.03 2.94 6.39
C SER A 33 -7.85 1.52 5.87
N SER A 34 -8.91 0.91 5.32
CA SER A 34 -8.85 -0.45 4.73
C SER A 34 -9.92 -0.62 3.63
N PRO A 35 -9.57 -1.25 2.48
CA PRO A 35 -8.22 -1.66 2.08
C PRO A 35 -7.30 -0.44 1.82
N SER A 36 -6.00 -0.62 2.01
CA SER A 36 -4.95 0.37 1.70
C SER A 36 -3.67 -0.34 1.27
N ILE A 37 -2.80 0.34 0.50
CA ILE A 37 -1.55 -0.23 -0.02
C ILE A 37 -0.40 0.70 0.33
N ALA A 38 0.69 0.17 0.89
CA ALA A 38 1.91 0.91 1.18
C ALA A 38 3.06 0.36 0.35
N LEU A 39 3.90 1.24 -0.21
CA LEU A 39 5.16 0.88 -0.83
C LEU A 39 6.30 1.44 0.01
N PHE A 40 7.27 0.56 0.30
CA PHE A 40 8.46 0.90 1.05
C PHE A 40 9.71 0.74 0.19
N LYS A 41 10.68 1.62 0.39
CA LYS A 41 12.02 1.54 -0.20
C LYS A 41 13.04 1.78 0.90
N ASP A 42 14.00 0.87 1.05
CA ASP A 42 15.06 0.95 2.06
C ASP A 42 14.57 1.17 3.50
N GLY A 43 13.36 0.67 3.80
CA GLY A 43 12.72 0.79 5.12
C GLY A 43 11.86 2.04 5.31
N GLU A 44 11.83 2.95 4.34
CA GLU A 44 11.03 4.17 4.37
C GLU A 44 9.77 4.03 3.52
N LEU A 45 8.67 4.64 3.99
CA LEU A 45 7.42 4.71 3.24
C LEU A 45 7.56 5.73 2.10
N VAL A 46 7.54 5.25 0.86
CA VAL A 46 7.70 6.10 -0.33
C VAL A 46 6.38 6.38 -1.05
N HIS A 47 5.38 5.51 -0.89
CA HIS A 47 4.05 5.75 -1.44
C HIS A 47 2.97 5.10 -0.59
N PHE A 48 1.80 5.73 -0.52
CA PHE A 48 0.65 5.21 0.22
C PHE A 48 -0.67 5.44 -0.53
N VAL A 49 -1.45 4.38 -0.68
CA VAL A 49 -2.76 4.36 -1.33
C VAL A 49 -3.83 4.09 -0.27
N GLU A 50 -4.48 5.16 0.18
CA GLU A 50 -5.62 5.09 1.10
C GLU A 50 -6.88 4.51 0.45
N ARG A 51 -7.83 4.05 1.29
CA ARG A 51 -9.12 3.49 0.86
C ARG A 51 -9.84 4.34 -0.19
N HIS A 52 -9.90 5.65 -0.02
CA HIS A 52 -10.61 6.54 -0.96
C HIS A 52 -10.01 6.57 -2.38
N HIS A 53 -8.77 6.13 -2.57
CA HIS A 53 -8.14 5.95 -3.87
C HIS A 53 -8.46 4.59 -4.49
N ILE A 54 -9.09 3.68 -3.75
CA ILE A 54 -9.43 2.32 -4.16
C ILE A 54 -10.95 2.19 -4.31
N GLU A 55 -11.70 2.65 -3.32
CA GLU A 55 -13.15 2.57 -3.26
C GLU A 55 -13.79 3.31 -4.43
N GLY A 56 -14.68 2.64 -5.15
CA GLY A 56 -15.35 3.18 -6.34
C GLY A 56 -14.48 3.23 -7.61
N ARG A 57 -13.20 2.85 -7.56
CA ARG A 57 -12.34 2.76 -8.75
C ARG A 57 -12.32 1.33 -9.29
N ASN A 58 -12.18 1.21 -10.61
CA ASN A 58 -12.06 -0.11 -11.25
C ASN A 58 -10.63 -0.68 -11.10
N ALA A 59 -10.50 -1.98 -11.28
CA ALA A 59 -9.25 -2.70 -11.10
C ALA A 59 -8.14 -2.22 -12.06
N GLN A 60 -8.49 -1.85 -13.29
CA GLN A 60 -7.53 -1.38 -14.30
C GLN A 60 -6.89 -0.06 -13.89
N MET A 61 -7.69 0.90 -13.38
CA MET A 61 -7.20 2.19 -12.91
C MET A 61 -6.28 2.04 -11.69
N ILE A 62 -6.66 1.18 -10.74
CA ILE A 62 -5.83 0.91 -9.56
C ILE A 62 -4.52 0.23 -9.99
N GLY A 63 -4.61 -0.77 -10.87
CA GLY A 63 -3.45 -1.46 -11.40
C GLY A 63 -2.49 -0.52 -12.14
N GLN A 64 -3.01 0.35 -13.00
CA GLN A 64 -2.21 1.31 -13.75
C GLN A 64 -1.49 2.30 -12.82
N HIS A 65 -2.19 2.83 -11.81
CA HIS A 65 -1.58 3.67 -10.78
C HIS A 65 -0.43 2.95 -10.04
N LEU A 66 -0.63 1.68 -9.66
CA LEU A 66 0.44 0.90 -9.03
C LEU A 66 1.62 0.65 -9.97
N LEU A 67 1.39 0.43 -11.26
CA LEU A 67 2.46 0.27 -12.23
C LEU A 67 3.33 1.54 -12.35
N GLU A 68 2.70 2.71 -12.36
CA GLU A 68 3.39 4.00 -12.41
C GLU A 68 4.26 4.19 -11.16
N VAL A 69 3.72 3.90 -9.98
CA VAL A 69 4.44 3.95 -8.71
C VAL A 69 5.62 2.96 -8.70
N PHE A 70 5.45 1.75 -9.26
CA PHE A 70 6.54 0.78 -9.35
C PHE A 70 7.63 1.23 -10.32
N ASP A 71 7.28 1.88 -11.43
CA ASP A 71 8.27 2.39 -12.38
C ASP A 71 9.13 3.50 -11.74
N GLU A 72 8.57 4.30 -10.84
CA GLU A 72 9.26 5.36 -10.10
C GLU A 72 10.14 4.82 -8.96
N PHE A 73 9.59 3.94 -8.11
CA PHE A 73 10.23 3.60 -6.83
C PHE A 73 10.96 2.25 -6.80
N CYS A 74 10.59 1.29 -7.66
CA CYS A 74 11.31 0.02 -7.78
C CYS A 74 12.49 0.12 -8.77
#